data_AF-A0A2R5F8G4-F1
#
_entry.id   AF-A0A2R5F8G4-F1
#
_cell.length_a   1.000
_cell.length_b   1.000
_cell.length_c   1.000
_cell.angle_alpha   90.00
_cell.angle_beta   90.00
_cell.angle_gamma   90.00
#
_symmetry.space_group_name_H-M   'P 1'
#
loop_
_entity.id
_entity.type
_entity.pdbx_description
1 polymer ?
#
loop_
_entity_poly.entity_id
_entity_poly.type
_entity_poly.pdbx_seq_one_letter_code
_entity_poly.pdbx_strand_id
1 'polypeptide(L)'
;MSKLRDLFEKYSGEYRKFEEVPHKLSPRPDVCAFLLLDRLLPESSQLGRAMISATGYDVIYLDVDLEALEHRATGPDIMTLCQCGVRLTGNGLEMFV
;
A
#
# COMPACT_ATOMS: atom_id res chain seq x y z
N MET A 1 2.59 -1.19 19.86
CA MET A 1 2.02 -1.38 18.51
C MET A 1 3.08 -0.96 17.50
N SER A 2 3.09 -1.51 16.28
CA SER A 2 4.06 -1.10 15.24
C SER A 2 3.69 0.30 14.73
N LYS A 3 4.68 1.14 14.43
CA LYS A 3 4.48 2.51 13.89
C LYS A 3 3.70 2.46 12.58
N LEU A 4 3.89 1.41 11.78
CA LEU A 4 3.15 1.21 10.53
C LEU A 4 1.65 1.07 10.79
N ARG A 5 1.27 0.27 11.80
CA ARG A 5 -0.13 0.09 12.19
C ARG A 5 -0.75 1.40 12.66
N ASP A 6 -0.04 2.16 13.49
CA ASP A 6 -0.50 3.46 13.98
C ASP A 6 -0.73 4.46 12.83
N LEU A 7 0.11 4.43 11.79
CA LEU A 7 -0.06 5.28 10.61
C LEU A 7 -1.28 4.88 9.76
N PHE A 8 -1.49 3.58 9.51
CA PHE A 8 -2.68 3.12 8.79
C PHE A 8 -3.97 3.43 9.56
N GLU A 9 -3.96 3.30 10.88
CA GLU A 9 -5.11 3.67 11.73
C GLU A 9 -5.37 5.18 11.66
N LYS A 10 -4.31 6.01 11.80
CA LYS A 10 -4.39 7.46 11.71
C LYS A 10 -5.01 7.94 10.39
N TYR A 11 -4.67 7.30 9.25
CA TYR A 11 -5.17 7.70 7.92
C TYR A 11 -6.34 6.86 7.42
N SER A 12 -6.99 6.07 8.28
CA SER A 12 -8.15 5.25 7.91
C SER A 12 -9.30 6.07 7.31
N GLY A 13 -9.46 7.34 7.71
CA GLY A 13 -10.43 8.27 7.16
C GLY A 13 -10.15 8.75 5.73
N GLU A 14 -8.95 8.49 5.20
CA GLU A 14 -8.55 8.81 3.82
C GLU A 14 -8.75 7.65 2.85
N TYR A 15 -9.33 6.55 3.33
CA TYR A 15 -9.50 5.34 2.53
C TYR A 15 -10.34 5.60 1.27
N ARG A 16 -9.78 5.25 0.10
CA ARG A 16 -10.38 5.44 -1.25
C ARG A 16 -10.69 6.88 -1.66
N LYS A 17 -9.99 7.87 -1.11
CA LYS A 17 -10.04 9.27 -1.60
C LYS A 17 -8.94 9.56 -2.63
N PHE A 18 -8.87 8.75 -3.68
CA PHE A 18 -7.78 8.83 -4.65
C PHE A 18 -7.70 10.19 -5.37
N GLU A 19 -8.84 10.86 -5.54
CA GLU A 19 -8.95 12.21 -6.09
C GLU A 19 -8.05 13.22 -5.36
N GLU A 20 -7.83 13.04 -4.05
CA GLU A 20 -7.05 13.92 -3.18
C GLU A 20 -5.52 13.66 -3.22
N VAL A 21 -5.06 12.59 -3.87
CA VAL A 21 -3.62 12.27 -3.96
C VAL A 21 -2.89 13.36 -4.79
N PRO A 22 -1.93 14.09 -4.20
CA PRO A 22 -1.11 15.03 -4.94
C PRO A 22 -0.05 14.29 -5.77
N HIS A 23 0.27 14.79 -6.97
CA HIS A 23 1.32 14.24 -7.84
C HIS A 23 1.23 12.72 -8.07
N LYS A 24 0.03 12.24 -8.45
CA LYS A 24 -0.24 10.82 -8.76
C LYS A 24 0.81 10.22 -9.68
N LEU A 25 1.37 9.07 -9.29
CA LEU A 25 2.30 8.29 -10.12
C LEU A 25 1.59 7.66 -11.34
N SER A 26 0.27 7.51 -11.27
CA SER A 26 -0.59 7.00 -12.33
C SER A 26 -2.02 7.55 -12.15
N PRO A 27 -2.82 7.74 -13.21
CA PRO A 27 -4.23 8.10 -13.08
C PRO A 27 -5.12 6.96 -12.55
N ARG A 28 -4.58 5.74 -12.40
CA ARG A 28 -5.30 4.57 -11.87
C ARG A 28 -4.85 4.31 -10.43
N PRO A 29 -5.76 4.19 -9.44
CA PRO A 29 -5.39 4.09 -8.03
C PRO A 29 -4.58 2.83 -7.69
N ASP A 30 -4.97 1.69 -8.21
CA ASP A 30 -4.27 0.40 -8.13
C ASP A 30 -2.84 0.50 -8.67
N VAL A 31 -2.68 1.02 -9.89
CA VAL A 31 -1.37 1.21 -10.49
C VAL A 31 -0.54 2.21 -9.67
N CYS A 32 -1.16 3.27 -9.13
CA CYS A 32 -0.47 4.25 -8.29
C CYS A 32 0.04 3.62 -6.99
N ALA A 33 -0.76 2.79 -6.32
CA ALA A 33 -0.33 2.03 -5.14
C ALA A 33 0.84 1.10 -5.48
N PHE A 34 0.75 0.37 -6.60
CA PHE A 34 1.81 -0.56 -7.01
C PHE A 34 3.11 0.15 -7.32
N LEU A 35 3.07 1.26 -8.06
CA LEU A 35 4.27 2.06 -8.35
C LEU A 35 4.89 2.65 -7.08
N LEU A 36 4.07 3.05 -6.10
CA LEU A 36 4.58 3.55 -4.82
C LEU A 36 5.24 2.43 -4.00
N LEU A 37 4.62 1.26 -3.92
CA LEU A 37 5.18 0.09 -3.23
C LEU A 37 6.48 -0.38 -3.89
N ASP A 38 6.53 -0.45 -5.22
CA ASP A 38 7.73 -0.77 -6.00
C ASP A 38 8.87 0.22 -5.72
N ARG A 39 8.56 1.52 -5.67
CA ARG A 39 9.55 2.57 -5.32
C ARG A 39 10.07 2.42 -3.89
N LEU A 40 9.19 2.09 -2.94
CA LEU A 40 9.57 1.94 -1.53
C LEU A 40 10.36 0.65 -1.30
N LEU A 41 10.04 -0.43 -2.02
CA LEU A 41 10.57 -1.78 -1.80
C LEU A 41 11.18 -2.38 -3.07
N PRO A 42 12.22 -1.74 -3.66
CA PRO A 42 12.77 -2.16 -4.96
C PRO A 42 13.42 -3.55 -4.93
N GLU A 43 13.81 -4.03 -3.75
CA GLU A 43 14.44 -5.35 -3.58
C GLU A 43 13.47 -6.50 -3.92
N SER A 44 12.18 -6.34 -3.61
CA SER A 44 11.14 -7.32 -3.99
C SER A 44 11.07 -7.50 -5.51
N SER A 45 11.21 -6.41 -6.25
CA SER A 45 11.16 -6.39 -7.71
C SER A 45 12.44 -6.93 -8.34
N GLN A 46 13.60 -6.71 -7.71
CA GLN A 46 14.88 -7.30 -8.13
C GLN A 46 14.90 -8.83 -8.02
N LEU A 47 14.12 -9.39 -7.10
CA LEU A 47 13.92 -10.83 -6.95
C LEU A 47 12.88 -11.41 -7.92
N GLY A 48 12.25 -10.58 -8.75
CA GLY A 48 11.21 -11.00 -9.69
C GLY A 48 9.93 -11.52 -9.01
N ARG A 49 9.65 -11.11 -7.77
CA ARG A 49 8.44 -11.50 -7.04
C ARG A 49 7.22 -10.74 -7.57
N ALA A 50 6.10 -11.44 -7.64
CA ALA A 50 4.82 -10.81 -7.98
C ALA A 50 4.32 -9.97 -6.79
N MET A 51 3.72 -8.82 -7.07
CA MET A 51 3.16 -7.95 -6.03
C MET A 51 1.87 -8.51 -5.41
N ILE A 52 1.11 -9.30 -6.16
CA ILE A 52 -0.14 -9.93 -5.70
C ILE A 52 0.19 -11.35 -5.23
N SER A 53 -0.09 -11.65 -3.96
CA SER A 53 0.17 -12.98 -3.36
C SER A 53 -1.06 -13.89 -3.37
N ALA A 54 -2.26 -13.31 -3.31
CA ALA A 54 -3.52 -14.05 -3.33
C ALA A 54 -4.69 -13.15 -3.74
N THR A 55 -5.86 -13.77 -3.93
CA THR A 55 -7.13 -13.08 -4.19
C THR A 55 -8.21 -13.60 -3.25
N GLY A 56 -9.21 -12.78 -2.98
CA GLY A 56 -10.40 -13.11 -2.20
C GLY A 56 -11.65 -12.51 -2.83
N TYR A 57 -12.75 -12.44 -2.07
CA TYR A 57 -13.96 -11.77 -2.54
C TYR A 57 -13.74 -10.25 -2.53
N ASP A 58 -13.69 -9.66 -3.73
CA ASP A 58 -13.43 -8.24 -3.99
C ASP A 58 -12.14 -7.70 -3.38
N VAL A 59 -11.16 -8.57 -3.06
CA VAL A 59 -9.87 -8.16 -2.51
C VAL A 59 -8.70 -8.89 -3.17
N ILE A 60 -7.57 -8.20 -3.25
CA ILE A 60 -6.26 -8.77 -3.56
C ILE A 60 -5.36 -8.60 -2.33
N TYR A 61 -4.51 -9.59 -2.09
CA TYR A 61 -3.51 -9.55 -1.02
C TYR A 61 -2.14 -9.24 -1.62
N LEU A 62 -1.38 -8.38 -0.95
CA LEU A 62 -0.11 -7.88 -1.47
C LEU A 62 1.08 -8.57 -0.79
N ASP A 63 2.05 -9.01 -1.59
CA ASP A 63 3.32 -9.58 -1.13
C ASP A 63 4.28 -8.45 -0.75
N VAL A 64 4.15 -7.95 0.48
CA VAL A 64 4.90 -6.80 0.97
C VAL A 64 5.62 -7.13 2.27
N ASP A 65 6.92 -6.88 2.30
CA ASP A 65 7.70 -6.89 3.54
C ASP A 65 7.31 -5.68 4.40
N LEU A 66 6.50 -5.94 5.44
CA LEU A 66 6.00 -4.92 6.34
C LEU A 66 7.10 -4.27 7.18
N GLU A 67 8.16 -5.01 7.51
CA GLU A 67 9.27 -4.47 8.28
C GLU A 67 10.06 -3.47 7.42
N ALA A 68 10.40 -3.86 6.19
CA ALA A 68 11.04 -2.95 5.25
C ALA A 68 10.17 -1.72 4.94
N LEU A 69 8.84 -1.91 4.82
CA LEU A 69 7.90 -0.82 4.61
C LEU A 69 7.86 0.14 5.80
N GLU A 70 7.85 -0.35 7.04
CA GLU A 70 7.84 0.47 8.25
C GLU A 70 9.07 1.40 8.36
N HIS A 71 10.22 0.92 7.87
CA HIS A 71 11.47 1.67 7.84
C HIS A 71 11.52 2.72 6.72
N ARG A 72 10.95 2.41 5.55
CA ARG A 72 11.08 3.25 4.35
C ARG A 72 9.92 4.21 4.13
N ALA A 73 8.71 3.82 4.52
CA ALA A 73 7.52 4.63 4.29
C ALA A 73 7.41 5.82 5.25
N THR A 74 7.07 6.96 4.68
CA THR A 74 6.68 8.15 5.43
C THR A 74 5.18 8.18 5.69
N GLY A 75 4.72 9.06 6.58
CA GLY A 75 3.29 9.27 6.80
C GLY A 75 2.51 9.59 5.51
N PRO A 76 2.99 10.52 4.66
CA PRO A 76 2.38 10.79 3.35
C PRO A 76 2.34 9.58 2.41
N ASP A 77 3.35 8.71 2.43
CA ASP A 77 3.32 7.48 1.63
C ASP A 77 2.19 6.55 2.10
N ILE A 78 2.05 6.34 3.42
CA ILE A 78 0.96 5.52 3.98
C ILE A 78 -0.41 6.13 3.69
N MET A 79 -0.55 7.46 3.81
CA MET A 79 -1.77 8.16 3.44
C MET A 79 -2.11 7.95 1.97
N THR A 80 -1.12 8.04 1.07
CA THR A 80 -1.30 7.79 -0.37
C THR A 80 -1.75 6.35 -0.62
N LEU A 81 -1.16 5.37 0.06
CA LEU A 81 -1.58 3.96 -0.03
C LEU A 81 -3.05 3.79 0.41
N CYS A 82 -3.47 4.42 1.52
CA CYS A 82 -4.86 4.42 1.96
C CYS A 82 -5.80 5.05 0.93
N GLN A 83 -5.44 6.20 0.37
CA GLN A 83 -6.20 6.88 -0.69
C GLN A 83 -6.33 6.04 -1.96
N CYS A 84 -5.31 5.23 -2.27
CA CYS A 84 -5.36 4.26 -3.37
C CYS A 84 -6.18 3.00 -3.06
N GLY A 85 -6.65 2.81 -1.82
CA GLY A 85 -7.49 1.68 -1.43
C GLY A 85 -6.76 0.52 -0.74
N VAL A 86 -5.51 0.72 -0.30
CA VAL A 86 -4.72 -0.26 0.45
C VAL A 86 -5.02 -0.16 1.96
N ARG A 87 -5.09 -1.30 2.65
CA ARG A 87 -5.24 -1.39 4.11
C ARG A 87 -4.26 -2.38 4.71
N LEU A 88 -3.90 -2.16 5.96
CA LEU A 88 -3.20 -3.13 6.80
C LEU A 88 -4.21 -3.94 7.61
N THR A 89 -4.09 -5.27 7.57
CA THR A 89 -4.92 -6.19 8.36
C THR A 89 -4.09 -6.94 9.42
N GLY A 90 -4.64 -8.01 9.98
CA GLY A 90 -3.87 -8.94 10.81
C GLY A 90 -2.86 -9.77 10.01
N ASN A 91 -3.07 -9.92 8.69
CA ASN A 91 -2.34 -10.88 7.86
C ASN A 91 -1.41 -10.22 6.82
N GLY A 92 -1.42 -8.89 6.69
CA GLY A 92 -0.61 -8.20 5.69
C GLY A 92 -1.31 -6.97 5.12
N LEU A 93 -0.90 -6.57 3.92
CA LEU A 93 -1.60 -5.56 3.13
C LEU A 93 -2.64 -6.21 2.22
N GLU A 94 -3.80 -5.58 2.13
CA GLU A 94 -4.84 -5.92 1.15
C GLU A 94 -5.29 -4.67 0.41
N MET A 95 -5.83 -4.86 -0.79
CA MET A 95 -6.46 -3.82 -1.57
C MET A 95 -7.79 -4.34 -2.11
N PHE A 96 -8.83 -3.53 -2.02
CA PHE A 96 -10.13 -3.88 -2.58
C PHE A 96 -10.16 -3.58 -4.07
N VAL A 97 -10.73 -4.48 -4.86
CA VAL A 97 -10.77 -4.43 -6.33
C VAL A 97 -12.11 -3.92 -6.83
#